data_AF-A0A9E3QUR1-F1
#
_entry.id   AF-A0A9E3QUR1-F1
#
_cell.length_a   1.000
_cell.length_b   1.000
_cell.length_c   1.000
_cell.angle_alpha   90.00
_cell.angle_beta   90.00
_cell.angle_gamma   90.00
#
_symmetry.space_group_name_H-M   'P 1'
#
loop_
_entity.id
_entity.type
_entity.pdbx_description
1 polymer ?
#
loop_
_entity_poly.entity_id
_entity_poly.type
_entity_poly.pdbx_seq_one_letter_code
_entity_poly.pdbx_strand_id
1 'polypeptide(L)'
;MRSRSLLLSSLCTLTACGGVVDVDETALTSEEPYALTIPEVGAASFDPDSSTVQPAPAEAEGFNDVAETAPVADCSSSCVDLRPQATAAENRRLLQSCLNRCDFARLHPGAVFRLEAPITVPSGALLTTEGAGPDTAWAEVRAIGTPRFASNRLVTVCSRTASNGCGRGELDVGGTLRFLKLNMNNVTSEVRPNSVVNVDGRHNLLEHVELFNPLERHVIPRCGATVGPVNHHSGLAFNPGDQDNVVRHAKLHGLVLGVVFGAGLTSASNNVVEDSELFLNRSNPITFAGFGIVRRNHIHDNGWCVGDGLEGGAIYCARNHNGAVLADNEIHDTCRDVIDFDDCWHMKVLDNHLYNPGTRRFPAPVGEVGAKCNSAATMRTGVPRYSTYARNRVENQGRDWNTVGVHFPNDDRFSASGAAPYSDLPDGRRQSLAYLMVKRRDQGSFAAIGNDIRDNTFLATCDSSACVGMGYYVARGTGLDVAGNWSAATTNAFRGNRVGSSPRTSRRCGANWYAGGAWAGTASLCAPGSTAQGCNADDFAHEGHDHGAVHSAFRNCGCRTY
;
A
#
# COMPACT_ATOMS: atom_id res chain seq x y z
N MET A 1 19.00 55.11 -31.88
CA MET A 1 20.44 55.24 -32.20
C MET A 1 21.26 54.49 -31.17
N ARG A 2 22.40 53.96 -31.57
CA ARG A 2 23.32 53.10 -30.79
C ARG A 2 23.85 53.74 -29.50
N SER A 3 24.20 52.84 -28.56
CA SER A 3 25.49 52.73 -27.83
C SER A 3 25.60 53.13 -26.35
N ARG A 4 26.13 52.14 -25.59
CA ARG A 4 27.12 52.16 -24.48
C ARG A 4 26.67 52.78 -23.14
N SER A 5 27.16 52.41 -21.95
CA SER A 5 27.96 51.34 -21.31
C SER A 5 28.24 51.89 -19.90
N LEU A 6 28.29 51.07 -18.83
CA LEU A 6 29.09 51.20 -17.58
C LEU A 6 28.47 50.24 -16.53
N LEU A 7 29.10 49.09 -16.21
CA LEU A 7 30.16 48.88 -15.20
C LEU A 7 29.68 49.03 -13.75
N LEU A 8 29.58 47.91 -13.03
CA LEU A 8 30.08 47.78 -11.66
C LEU A 8 30.37 46.30 -11.35
N SER A 9 31.66 46.03 -11.24
CA SER A 9 32.29 44.81 -10.78
C SER A 9 32.43 44.80 -9.26
N SER A 10 32.27 43.66 -8.61
CA SER A 10 33.08 43.34 -7.43
C SER A 10 33.34 41.83 -7.38
N LEU A 11 34.63 41.49 -7.40
CA LEU A 11 35.17 40.16 -7.18
C LEU A 11 35.21 39.85 -5.68
N CYS A 12 34.98 38.59 -5.33
CA CYS A 12 35.66 37.95 -4.21
C CYS A 12 36.07 36.54 -4.66
N THR A 13 37.35 36.38 -4.96
CA THR A 13 38.06 35.11 -5.06
C THR A 13 38.82 34.88 -3.75
N LEU A 14 38.61 33.72 -3.14
CA LEU A 14 39.55 33.14 -2.17
C LEU A 14 39.65 31.64 -2.46
N THR A 15 40.87 31.21 -2.78
CA THR A 15 41.29 29.84 -3.07
C THR A 15 42.40 29.50 -2.09
N ALA A 16 42.39 28.26 -1.57
CA ALA A 16 43.41 27.51 -0.80
C ALA A 16 42.71 26.84 0.42
N CYS A 17 42.91 25.59 0.81
CA CYS A 17 43.90 24.55 0.49
C CYS A 17 43.28 23.18 0.81
N GLY A 18 43.88 22.12 0.25
CA GLY A 18 43.45 20.73 0.44
C GLY A 18 43.55 20.20 1.87
N GLY A 19 42.73 19.19 2.12
CA GLY A 19 42.79 18.29 3.27
C GLY A 19 42.04 17.02 2.91
N VAL A 20 42.79 15.95 2.62
CA VAL A 20 42.27 14.58 2.59
C VAL A 20 41.88 14.23 4.03
N VAL A 21 40.62 13.85 4.23
CA VAL A 21 40.17 13.23 5.49
C VAL A 21 39.67 11.84 5.10
N ASP A 22 40.46 10.83 5.44
CA ASP A 22 39.97 9.46 5.57
C ASP A 22 38.90 9.46 6.66
N VAL A 23 37.69 9.02 6.33
CA VAL A 23 36.64 8.78 7.31
C VAL A 23 36.59 7.27 7.53
N ASP A 24 37.00 6.91 8.74
CA ASP A 24 36.98 5.58 9.32
C ASP A 24 35.54 5.06 9.43
N GLU A 25 35.27 3.89 8.86
CA GLU A 25 34.00 3.16 8.95
C GLU A 25 33.92 2.44 10.30
N THR A 26 33.63 3.14 11.39
CA THR A 26 33.04 2.51 12.58
C THR A 26 32.21 3.50 13.40
N ALA A 27 31.02 3.04 13.80
CA ALA A 27 30.01 3.67 14.65
C ALA A 27 29.01 4.61 13.95
N LEU A 28 27.74 4.18 13.91
CA LEU A 28 26.55 5.02 14.16
C LEU A 28 25.32 4.11 14.32
N THR A 29 25.15 3.58 15.53
CA THR A 29 23.83 3.28 16.10
C THR A 29 23.39 4.54 16.86
N SER A 30 22.50 5.34 16.29
CA SER A 30 21.75 6.33 17.06
C SER A 30 20.47 6.70 16.34
N GLU A 31 19.35 6.45 17.00
CA GLU A 31 18.02 6.94 16.65
C GLU A 31 17.99 8.47 16.76
N GLU A 32 17.74 9.18 15.67
CA GLU A 32 17.15 10.52 15.70
C GLU A 32 16.16 10.72 14.54
N PRO A 33 15.06 11.47 14.74
CA PRO A 33 14.00 11.63 13.75
C PRO A 33 14.37 12.68 12.70
N TYR A 34 14.39 12.28 11.42
CA TYR A 34 14.54 13.21 10.31
C TYR A 34 13.25 14.03 10.10
N ALA A 35 13.28 15.29 10.51
CA ALA A 35 12.32 16.31 10.06
C ALA A 35 12.58 16.65 8.59
N LEU A 36 11.63 16.33 7.71
CA LEU A 36 11.75 16.56 6.27
C LEU A 36 11.14 17.92 5.90
N THR A 37 11.98 18.87 5.47
CA THR A 37 11.52 20.14 4.87
C THR A 37 11.29 19.91 3.37
N ILE A 38 10.06 20.10 2.90
CA ILE A 38 9.69 20.05 1.48
C ILE A 38 9.72 21.49 0.95
N PRO A 39 10.39 21.79 -0.20
CA PRO A 39 10.33 23.12 -0.79
C PRO A 39 8.95 23.37 -1.43
N GLU A 40 8.36 24.53 -1.12
CA GLU A 40 7.12 25.01 -1.73
C GLU A 40 7.27 25.14 -3.25
N VAL A 41 6.43 24.44 -4.00
CA VAL A 41 6.26 24.64 -5.45
C VAL A 41 4.91 25.30 -5.67
N GLY A 42 4.94 26.47 -6.31
CA GLY A 42 3.80 27.37 -6.49
C GLY A 42 2.59 26.72 -7.14
N ALA A 43 1.42 27.03 -6.58
CA ALA A 43 0.12 26.57 -7.03
C ALA A 43 -0.18 27.07 -8.46
N ALA A 44 -0.33 26.15 -9.40
CA ALA A 44 -1.04 26.39 -10.65
C ALA A 44 -2.48 25.92 -10.48
N SER A 45 -3.43 26.84 -10.65
CA SER A 45 -4.87 26.55 -10.65
C SER A 45 -5.23 25.67 -11.85
N PHE A 46 -5.80 24.50 -11.60
CA PHE A 46 -6.44 23.67 -12.62
C PHE A 46 -7.89 23.39 -12.20
N ASP A 47 -8.78 23.69 -13.14
CA ASP A 47 -10.24 23.62 -13.04
C ASP A 47 -10.71 22.16 -13.17
N PRO A 48 -11.41 21.57 -12.18
CA PRO A 48 -11.87 20.18 -12.25
C PRO A 48 -13.35 20.13 -12.65
N ASP A 49 -13.61 19.86 -13.91
CA ASP A 49 -14.95 19.54 -14.39
C ASP A 49 -14.98 18.11 -14.98
N SER A 50 -15.23 17.12 -14.12
CA SER A 50 -16.06 15.96 -14.45
C SER A 50 -16.44 15.22 -13.17
N SER A 51 -17.69 15.45 -12.78
CA SER A 51 -18.35 15.05 -11.54
C SER A 51 -18.74 13.57 -11.50
N THR A 52 -18.29 12.89 -10.44
CA THR A 52 -19.19 12.07 -9.61
C THR A 52 -18.99 12.55 -8.19
N VAL A 53 -19.68 13.64 -7.87
CA VAL A 53 -19.81 14.16 -6.52
C VAL A 53 -20.41 13.05 -5.67
N GLN A 54 -19.61 12.48 -4.78
CA GLN A 54 -20.14 11.70 -3.66
C GLN A 54 -21.01 12.65 -2.83
N PRO A 55 -22.28 12.31 -2.52
CA PRO A 55 -23.00 13.06 -1.51
C PRO A 55 -22.22 12.96 -0.21
N ALA A 56 -22.15 14.08 0.52
CA ALA A 56 -21.62 14.14 1.88
C ALA A 56 -22.15 12.95 2.71
N PRO A 57 -21.34 12.36 3.62
CA PRO A 57 -21.83 11.32 4.51
C PRO A 57 -23.09 11.86 5.19
N ALA A 58 -24.17 11.07 5.10
CA ALA A 58 -25.40 11.36 5.82
C ALA A 58 -25.03 11.70 7.27
N GLU A 59 -25.60 12.80 7.75
CA GLU A 59 -25.44 13.27 9.13
C GLU A 59 -25.43 12.08 10.08
N ALA A 60 -24.40 12.02 10.93
CA ALA A 60 -24.32 11.03 11.99
C ALA A 60 -25.63 11.11 12.78
N GLU A 61 -26.52 10.13 12.61
CA GLU A 61 -27.68 10.00 13.47
C GLU A 61 -27.16 10.00 14.89
N GLY A 62 -27.54 11.03 15.66
CA GLY A 62 -27.06 11.25 17.00
C GLY A 62 -27.38 10.04 17.88
N PHE A 63 -26.38 9.20 18.11
CA PHE A 63 -26.42 8.14 19.11
C PHE A 63 -26.13 8.72 20.50
N ASN A 64 -26.91 9.71 20.91
CA ASN A 64 -26.99 10.29 22.27
C ASN A 64 -28.50 10.49 22.54
N ASP A 65 -29.15 10.08 23.61
CA ASP A 65 -28.74 9.62 24.93
C ASP A 65 -29.87 8.73 25.47
N VAL A 66 -29.52 7.62 26.12
CA VAL A 66 -30.33 7.17 27.25
C VAL A 66 -29.99 8.16 28.37
N ALA A 67 -30.94 9.00 28.75
CA ALA A 67 -30.78 9.88 29.92
C ALA A 67 -30.62 9.00 31.17
N GLU A 68 -29.39 8.78 31.62
CA GLU A 68 -29.10 8.11 32.90
C GLU A 68 -29.01 9.14 34.01
N THR A 69 -30.10 9.28 34.77
CA THR A 69 -30.18 10.01 36.05
C THR A 69 -29.84 9.13 37.25
N ALA A 70 -29.21 7.96 37.03
CA ALA A 70 -28.83 7.05 38.11
C ALA A 70 -27.49 7.47 38.75
N PRO A 71 -27.34 7.32 40.08
CA PRO A 71 -26.10 7.64 40.78
C PRO A 71 -24.92 6.88 40.19
N VAL A 72 -23.76 7.54 40.11
CA VAL A 72 -22.49 6.97 39.63
C VAL A 72 -22.13 5.77 40.50
N ALA A 73 -22.47 4.58 40.04
CA ALA A 73 -21.99 3.34 40.64
C ALA A 73 -20.45 3.32 40.59
N ASP A 74 -19.82 2.69 41.56
CA ASP A 74 -18.36 2.58 41.63
C ASP A 74 -17.82 1.83 40.41
N CYS A 75 -17.36 2.60 39.43
CA CYS A 75 -16.79 2.14 38.17
C CYS A 75 -15.72 1.07 38.36
N SER A 76 -14.97 1.13 39.46
CA SER A 76 -13.87 0.21 39.75
C SER A 76 -14.32 -1.24 39.97
N SER A 77 -15.59 -1.46 40.31
CA SER A 77 -16.14 -2.81 40.54
C SER A 77 -17.05 -3.30 39.43
N SER A 78 -17.79 -2.41 38.76
CA SER A 78 -18.82 -2.80 37.79
C SER A 78 -18.34 -2.96 36.35
N CYS A 79 -17.16 -2.43 36.01
CA CYS A 79 -16.59 -2.44 34.66
C CYS A 79 -15.26 -3.19 34.54
N VAL A 80 -14.91 -3.90 35.62
CA VAL A 80 -13.78 -4.84 35.72
C VAL A 80 -14.34 -6.26 35.72
N ASP A 81 -13.70 -7.20 35.02
CA ASP A 81 -14.19 -8.59 34.81
C ASP A 81 -15.63 -8.68 34.27
N LEU A 82 -15.94 -7.94 33.21
CA LEU A 82 -17.24 -8.04 32.57
C LEU A 82 -17.42 -9.45 32.02
N ARG A 83 -18.61 -10.03 32.25
CA ARG A 83 -19.00 -11.34 31.71
C ARG A 83 -20.18 -11.20 30.74
N PRO A 84 -20.30 -12.12 29.76
CA PRO A 84 -21.42 -12.10 28.83
C PRO A 84 -22.76 -12.22 29.56
N GLN A 85 -23.72 -11.40 29.13
CA GLN A 85 -25.10 -11.37 29.57
C GLN A 85 -25.96 -12.36 28.79
N ALA A 86 -27.19 -12.57 29.26
CA ALA A 86 -28.13 -13.52 28.67
C ALA A 86 -28.49 -13.17 27.21
N THR A 87 -28.53 -11.88 26.88
CA THR A 87 -28.87 -11.41 25.53
C THR A 87 -27.80 -10.51 24.90
N ALA A 88 -27.80 -10.45 23.57
CA ALA A 88 -26.88 -9.59 22.82
C ALA A 88 -27.16 -8.08 23.03
N ALA A 89 -28.43 -7.72 23.25
CA ALA A 89 -28.84 -6.37 23.61
C ALA A 89 -28.25 -5.94 24.97
N GLU A 90 -28.29 -6.83 25.95
CA GLU A 90 -27.73 -6.59 27.30
C GLU A 90 -26.20 -6.49 27.26
N ASN A 91 -25.52 -7.37 26.51
CA ASN A 91 -24.07 -7.24 26.27
C ASN A 91 -23.71 -5.86 25.74
N ARG A 92 -24.39 -5.43 24.67
CA ARG A 92 -24.14 -4.12 24.06
C ARG A 92 -24.36 -2.98 25.04
N ARG A 93 -25.48 -2.99 25.78
CA ARG A 93 -25.79 -1.95 26.77
C ARG A 93 -24.77 -1.92 27.90
N LEU A 94 -24.35 -3.08 28.41
CA LEU A 94 -23.34 -3.19 29.46
C LEU A 94 -22.00 -2.59 29.00
N LEU A 95 -21.50 -3.02 27.83
CA LEU A 95 -20.24 -2.52 27.28
C LEU A 95 -20.30 -1.01 27.04
N GLN A 96 -21.34 -0.53 26.35
CA GLN A 96 -21.46 0.89 26.02
C GLN A 96 -21.63 1.74 27.29
N SER A 97 -22.38 1.25 28.29
CA SER A 97 -22.56 1.96 29.56
C SER A 97 -21.24 2.08 30.33
N CYS A 98 -20.44 1.01 30.38
CA CYS A 98 -19.11 1.07 30.99
C CYS A 98 -18.17 2.04 30.27
N LEU A 99 -18.10 1.96 28.94
CA LEU A 99 -17.29 2.87 28.12
C LEU A 99 -17.72 4.34 28.27
N ASN A 100 -19.02 4.60 28.40
CA ASN A 100 -19.55 5.96 28.48
C ASN A 100 -19.49 6.59 29.88
N ARG A 101 -19.46 5.78 30.94
CA ARG A 101 -19.49 6.27 32.34
C ARG A 101 -18.15 6.18 33.04
N CYS A 102 -17.36 5.17 32.69
CA CYS A 102 -16.14 4.84 33.39
C CYS A 102 -14.89 5.03 32.53
N ASP A 103 -15.05 5.37 31.25
CA ASP A 103 -13.97 5.44 30.25
C ASP A 103 -13.15 4.12 30.16
N PHE A 104 -13.69 3.01 30.66
CA PHE A 104 -13.06 1.71 30.52
C PHE A 104 -14.08 0.58 30.59
N ALA A 105 -13.76 -0.52 29.90
CA ALA A 105 -14.43 -1.81 30.03
C ALA A 105 -13.39 -2.92 29.91
N ARG A 106 -13.28 -3.77 30.95
CA ARG A 106 -12.39 -4.94 30.94
C ARG A 106 -13.22 -6.21 30.87
N LEU A 107 -12.98 -7.03 29.86
CA LEU A 107 -13.74 -8.24 29.57
C LEU A 107 -13.07 -9.48 30.18
N HIS A 108 -13.85 -10.43 30.67
CA HIS A 108 -13.34 -11.70 31.18
C HIS A 108 -12.53 -12.44 30.10
N PRO A 109 -11.35 -13.00 30.41
CA PRO A 109 -10.54 -13.75 29.45
C PRO A 109 -11.31 -14.89 28.78
N GLY A 110 -11.20 -15.00 27.46
CA GLY A 110 -11.87 -16.02 26.65
C GLY A 110 -13.40 -15.91 26.57
N ALA A 111 -14.02 -14.90 27.18
CA ALA A 111 -15.45 -14.69 27.08
C ALA A 111 -15.87 -14.22 25.68
N VAL A 112 -17.08 -14.60 25.25
CA VAL A 112 -17.66 -14.19 23.95
C VAL A 112 -18.86 -13.27 24.16
N PHE A 113 -18.67 -11.99 23.86
CA PHE A 113 -19.70 -10.94 23.89
C PHE A 113 -20.38 -10.85 22.53
N ARG A 114 -21.57 -11.44 22.43
CA ARG A 114 -22.41 -11.31 21.23
C ARG A 114 -23.11 -9.96 21.24
N LEU A 115 -23.01 -9.21 20.14
CA LEU A 115 -23.60 -7.88 19.97
C LEU A 115 -24.61 -7.89 18.84
N GLU A 116 -25.78 -7.29 19.08
CA GLU A 116 -26.83 -7.11 18.06
C GLU A 116 -26.70 -5.81 17.25
N ALA A 117 -25.83 -4.91 17.68
CA ALA A 117 -25.54 -3.63 17.05
C ALA A 117 -24.13 -3.14 17.47
N PRO A 118 -23.52 -2.20 16.74
CA PRO A 118 -22.19 -1.69 17.04
C PRO A 118 -22.07 -1.08 18.44
N ILE A 119 -20.84 -1.00 18.94
CA ILE A 119 -20.44 -0.18 20.09
C ILE A 119 -19.42 0.88 19.66
N THR A 120 -19.32 1.95 20.44
CA THR A 120 -18.31 3.00 20.27
C THR A 120 -17.40 3.03 21.48
N VAL A 121 -16.09 3.02 21.25
CA VAL A 121 -15.05 3.34 22.24
C VAL A 121 -14.74 4.84 22.10
N PRO A 122 -15.25 5.68 23.01
CA PRO A 122 -15.10 7.13 22.88
C PRO A 122 -13.67 7.59 23.18
N SER A 123 -13.44 8.89 22.98
CA SER A 123 -12.18 9.55 23.33
C SER A 123 -11.75 9.24 24.76
N GLY A 124 -10.49 8.84 24.93
CA GLY A 124 -9.89 8.50 26.23
C GLY A 124 -10.30 7.14 26.78
N ALA A 125 -11.29 6.47 26.19
CA ALA A 125 -11.79 5.22 26.73
C ALA A 125 -10.96 4.00 26.28
N LEU A 126 -10.92 2.98 27.15
CA LEU A 126 -10.23 1.71 26.90
C LEU A 126 -11.20 0.52 26.92
N LEU A 127 -11.27 -0.23 25.82
CA LEU A 127 -11.83 -1.58 25.81
C LEU A 127 -10.70 -2.60 25.78
N THR A 128 -10.68 -3.52 26.73
CA THR A 128 -9.63 -4.54 26.82
C THR A 128 -10.09 -5.84 27.49
N THR A 129 -9.24 -6.85 27.50
CA THR A 129 -9.44 -8.08 28.29
C THR A 129 -8.80 -7.90 29.68
N GLU A 130 -9.40 -8.47 30.72
CA GLU A 130 -8.87 -8.47 32.08
C GLU A 130 -7.57 -9.29 32.17
N GLY A 131 -6.59 -8.81 32.96
CA GLY A 131 -5.32 -9.50 33.17
C GLY A 131 -4.50 -9.68 31.89
N ALA A 132 -4.82 -8.93 30.84
CA ALA A 132 -4.39 -9.26 29.50
C ALA A 132 -2.90 -9.05 29.25
N GLY A 133 -2.36 -10.01 28.50
CA GLY A 133 -1.05 -10.00 27.86
C GLY A 133 -1.06 -10.85 26.60
N PRO A 134 0.04 -10.92 25.85
CA PRO A 134 0.14 -11.67 24.59
C PRO A 134 -0.23 -13.16 24.74
N ASP A 135 0.09 -13.76 25.89
CA ASP A 135 -0.13 -15.20 26.16
C ASP A 135 -1.48 -15.51 26.82
N THR A 136 -2.30 -14.49 27.08
CA THR A 136 -3.60 -14.66 27.74
C THR A 136 -4.72 -14.95 26.72
N ALA A 137 -5.77 -15.65 27.16
CA ALA A 137 -6.95 -15.83 26.33
C ALA A 137 -7.72 -14.51 26.19
N TRP A 138 -7.70 -13.91 24.99
CA TRP A 138 -8.42 -12.66 24.74
C TRP A 138 -9.92 -12.87 24.65
N ALA A 139 -10.69 -11.94 25.21
CA ALA A 139 -12.12 -11.90 25.03
C ALA A 139 -12.48 -11.59 23.56
N GLU A 140 -13.61 -12.12 23.12
CA GLU A 140 -14.15 -11.93 21.78
C GLU A 140 -15.38 -11.06 21.81
N VAL A 141 -15.39 -10.00 21.00
CA VAL A 141 -16.59 -9.25 20.64
C VAL A 141 -17.06 -9.77 19.29
N ARG A 142 -18.31 -10.23 19.21
CA ARG A 142 -18.85 -10.94 18.05
C ARG A 142 -20.17 -10.32 17.58
N ALA A 143 -20.27 -9.98 16.30
CA ALA A 143 -21.55 -9.59 15.71
C ALA A 143 -22.53 -10.78 15.68
N ILE A 144 -23.83 -10.52 15.90
CA ILE A 144 -24.90 -11.45 15.54
C ILE A 144 -25.73 -10.83 14.40
N GLY A 145 -26.05 -11.63 13.38
CA GLY A 145 -26.76 -11.15 12.19
C GLY A 145 -28.15 -10.64 12.53
N THR A 146 -28.29 -9.32 12.67
CA THR A 146 -29.58 -8.63 12.83
C THR A 146 -29.66 -7.45 11.85
N PRO A 147 -30.87 -6.99 11.48
CA PRO A 147 -31.06 -5.80 10.64
C PRO A 147 -30.42 -4.52 11.20
N ARG A 148 -30.11 -4.46 12.50
CA ARG A 148 -29.55 -3.27 13.17
C ARG A 148 -28.05 -3.06 12.93
N PHE A 149 -27.37 -4.00 12.30
CA PHE A 149 -26.04 -3.76 11.72
C PHE A 149 -26.10 -3.02 10.38
N ALA A 150 -27.15 -2.23 10.09
CA ALA A 150 -27.25 -1.44 8.85
C ALA A 150 -26.08 -0.46 8.62
N SER A 151 -25.33 -0.08 9.67
CA SER A 151 -24.08 0.69 9.57
C SER A 151 -22.81 -0.17 9.43
N ASN A 152 -22.95 -1.51 9.42
CA ASN A 152 -21.97 -2.55 9.13
C ASN A 152 -20.60 -2.40 9.79
N ARG A 153 -20.58 -1.96 11.03
CA ARG A 153 -19.39 -1.92 11.89
C ARG A 153 -19.62 -2.64 13.19
N LEU A 154 -18.60 -3.32 13.72
CA LEU A 154 -18.68 -3.95 15.03
C LEU A 154 -18.29 -2.96 16.13
N VAL A 155 -17.18 -2.25 15.90
CA VAL A 155 -16.64 -1.26 16.82
C VAL A 155 -16.30 0.02 16.06
N THR A 156 -16.69 1.17 16.60
CA THR A 156 -16.09 2.46 16.24
C THR A 156 -15.11 2.85 17.34
N VAL A 157 -13.86 3.10 16.99
CA VAL A 157 -12.90 3.74 17.88
C VAL A 157 -12.81 5.18 17.42
N CYS A 158 -13.21 6.11 18.28
CA CYS A 158 -13.26 7.50 17.89
C CYS A 158 -12.48 8.39 18.86
N SER A 159 -12.05 9.55 18.36
CA SER A 159 -11.66 10.68 19.19
C SER A 159 -12.67 11.81 19.07
N ARG A 160 -12.68 12.69 20.07
CA ARG A 160 -13.44 13.94 19.99
C ARG A 160 -12.55 14.97 19.32
N THR A 161 -12.99 15.56 18.22
CA THR A 161 -12.31 16.72 17.59
C THR A 161 -13.20 17.95 17.63
N ALA A 162 -12.65 19.12 17.28
CA ALA A 162 -13.40 20.37 17.27
C ALA A 162 -14.47 20.42 16.17
N SER A 163 -14.31 19.63 15.10
CA SER A 163 -15.13 19.69 13.89
C SER A 163 -16.00 18.45 13.65
N ASN A 164 -15.62 17.27 14.15
CA ASN A 164 -16.31 15.99 14.00
C ASN A 164 -15.80 14.98 15.06
N GLY A 165 -16.46 13.84 15.26
CA GLY A 165 -15.97 12.75 16.13
C GLY A 165 -16.86 12.48 17.35
N CYS A 166 -16.33 11.80 18.37
CA CYS A 166 -17.14 11.39 19.52
C CYS A 166 -17.76 12.61 20.23
N GLY A 167 -19.04 12.51 20.62
CA GLY A 167 -19.67 13.54 21.46
C GLY A 167 -19.15 13.60 22.91
N ARG A 168 -18.30 12.65 23.32
CA ARG A 168 -17.78 12.50 24.69
C ARG A 168 -16.26 12.30 24.71
N GLY A 169 -15.66 12.59 25.87
CA GLY A 169 -14.23 12.47 26.12
C GLY A 169 -13.45 13.79 25.94
N GLU A 170 -12.15 13.71 26.17
CA GLU A 170 -11.20 14.80 26.00
C GLU A 170 -10.97 15.14 24.52
N LEU A 171 -10.69 16.41 24.22
CA LEU A 171 -10.39 16.83 22.85
C LEU A 171 -9.04 16.24 22.43
N ASP A 172 -8.99 15.69 21.20
CA ASP A 172 -7.76 15.14 20.60
C ASP A 172 -7.13 13.99 21.42
N VAL A 173 -7.92 13.24 22.18
CA VAL A 173 -7.52 11.97 22.79
C VAL A 173 -8.27 10.84 22.08
N GLY A 174 -7.53 9.84 21.60
CA GLY A 174 -8.14 8.71 20.91
C GLY A 174 -8.73 7.67 21.86
N GLY A 175 -9.69 6.90 21.36
CA GLY A 175 -10.11 5.66 21.99
C GLY A 175 -9.05 4.55 21.83
N THR A 176 -9.08 3.56 22.71
CA THR A 176 -8.10 2.47 22.72
C THR A 176 -8.75 1.08 22.75
N LEU A 177 -8.29 0.18 21.87
CA LEU A 177 -8.59 -1.25 21.88
C LEU A 177 -7.34 -2.06 22.18
N ARG A 178 -7.39 -2.96 23.18
CA ARG A 178 -6.24 -3.82 23.52
C ARG A 178 -6.59 -5.26 23.87
N PHE A 179 -5.86 -6.23 23.34
CA PHE A 179 -6.00 -7.66 23.68
C PHE A 179 -7.41 -8.18 23.45
N LEU A 180 -7.91 -8.05 22.22
CA LEU A 180 -9.29 -8.39 21.87
C LEU A 180 -9.36 -9.17 20.56
N LYS A 181 -10.35 -10.03 20.46
CA LYS A 181 -10.78 -10.67 19.22
C LYS A 181 -12.05 -9.98 18.72
N LEU A 182 -12.04 -9.45 17.51
CA LEU A 182 -13.19 -8.80 16.89
C LEU A 182 -13.65 -9.62 15.69
N ASN A 183 -14.85 -10.18 15.81
CA ASN A 183 -15.38 -11.18 14.89
C ASN A 183 -16.69 -10.70 14.26
N MET A 184 -16.69 -10.49 12.94
CA MET A 184 -17.90 -10.12 12.20
C MET A 184 -18.88 -11.28 11.98
N ASN A 185 -18.48 -12.53 12.25
CA ASN A 185 -19.33 -13.71 12.25
C ASN A 185 -20.21 -13.86 10.99
N ASN A 186 -19.61 -13.58 9.83
CA ASN A 186 -20.25 -13.59 8.52
C ASN A 186 -21.49 -12.69 8.41
N VAL A 187 -21.59 -11.66 9.26
CA VAL A 187 -22.63 -10.64 9.13
C VAL A 187 -22.32 -9.79 7.90
N THR A 188 -23.06 -10.05 6.83
CA THR A 188 -23.03 -9.28 5.58
C THR A 188 -24.23 -8.35 5.50
N SER A 189 -24.06 -7.13 4.99
CA SER A 189 -25.21 -6.34 4.51
C SER A 189 -24.85 -5.51 3.28
N GLU A 190 -25.89 -5.19 2.50
CA GLU A 190 -25.80 -4.56 1.17
C GLU A 190 -25.46 -3.06 1.21
N VAL A 191 -25.58 -2.42 2.38
CA VAL A 191 -25.23 -1.01 2.57
C VAL A 191 -23.70 -0.88 2.62
N ARG A 192 -23.10 0.20 2.09
CA ARG A 192 -21.67 0.53 2.16
C ARG A 192 -21.49 1.87 2.90
N PRO A 193 -20.34 2.15 3.55
CA PRO A 193 -19.12 1.33 3.73
C PRO A 193 -19.18 0.38 4.95
N ASN A 194 -18.45 -0.73 4.87
CA ASN A 194 -18.51 -1.81 5.88
C ASN A 194 -17.11 -2.12 6.39
N SER A 195 -16.88 -2.02 7.71
CA SER A 195 -15.60 -2.38 8.32
C SER A 195 -15.80 -3.07 9.67
N VAL A 196 -14.96 -4.05 10.06
CA VAL A 196 -15.04 -4.61 11.44
C VAL A 196 -14.82 -3.48 12.45
N VAL A 197 -13.77 -2.69 12.21
CA VAL A 197 -13.46 -1.48 12.98
C VAL A 197 -13.48 -0.26 12.08
N ASN A 198 -14.24 0.75 12.50
CA ASN A 198 -14.15 2.09 11.95
C ASN A 198 -13.27 2.94 12.87
N VAL A 199 -12.20 3.51 12.35
CA VAL A 199 -11.42 4.54 13.04
C VAL A 199 -12.01 5.89 12.66
N ASP A 200 -12.16 6.77 13.64
CA ASP A 200 -12.73 8.11 13.44
C ASP A 200 -11.96 9.14 14.28
N GLY A 201 -11.46 10.18 13.63
CA GLY A 201 -10.69 11.24 14.27
C GLY A 201 -9.21 10.86 14.45
N ARG A 202 -8.69 11.09 15.65
CA ARG A 202 -7.24 11.25 15.89
C ARG A 202 -6.72 10.47 17.08
N HIS A 203 -5.45 10.06 17.01
CA HIS A 203 -4.74 9.43 18.13
C HIS A 203 -5.38 8.14 18.68
N ASN A 204 -6.26 7.49 17.91
CA ASN A 204 -6.82 6.20 18.28
C ASN A 204 -5.72 5.13 18.24
N LEU A 205 -5.78 4.19 19.19
CA LEU A 205 -4.83 3.09 19.31
C LEU A 205 -5.54 1.75 19.26
N LEU A 206 -5.14 0.91 18.31
CA LEU A 206 -5.51 -0.51 18.28
C LEU A 206 -4.23 -1.33 18.45
N GLU A 207 -4.11 -2.07 19.54
CA GLU A 207 -2.90 -2.82 19.84
C GLU A 207 -3.22 -4.23 20.31
N HIS A 208 -2.53 -5.25 19.81
CA HIS A 208 -2.84 -6.66 20.15
C HIS A 208 -4.31 -6.98 19.90
N VAL A 209 -4.80 -6.67 18.70
CA VAL A 209 -6.16 -6.97 18.26
C VAL A 209 -6.14 -8.01 17.15
N GLU A 210 -7.05 -8.97 17.23
CA GLU A 210 -7.30 -9.93 16.15
C GLU A 210 -8.63 -9.55 15.47
N LEU A 211 -8.56 -9.05 14.23
CA LEU A 211 -9.74 -8.73 13.43
C LEU A 211 -9.94 -9.84 12.41
N PHE A 212 -11.10 -10.48 12.45
CA PHE A 212 -11.38 -11.55 11.51
C PHE A 212 -12.84 -11.69 11.17
N ASN A 213 -13.05 -12.35 10.04
CA ASN A 213 -14.36 -12.86 9.66
C ASN A 213 -14.19 -14.35 9.29
N PRO A 214 -14.76 -15.29 10.06
CA PRO A 214 -14.46 -16.70 9.91
C PRO A 214 -14.88 -17.21 8.52
N LEU A 215 -13.89 -17.62 7.73
CA LEU A 215 -14.10 -18.35 6.48
C LEU A 215 -14.65 -19.74 6.80
N GLU A 216 -15.98 -19.90 6.76
CA GLU A 216 -16.58 -21.23 6.90
C GLU A 216 -16.22 -22.08 5.67
N ARG A 217 -15.62 -23.27 5.88
CA ARG A 217 -15.22 -24.21 4.81
C ARG A 217 -16.35 -24.51 3.82
N HIS A 218 -17.60 -24.52 4.27
CA HIS A 218 -18.77 -24.83 3.45
C HIS A 218 -19.28 -23.62 2.64
N VAL A 219 -18.74 -22.43 2.92
CA VAL A 219 -19.19 -21.15 2.36
C VAL A 219 -18.08 -20.47 1.56
N ILE A 220 -16.88 -21.06 1.39
CA ILE A 220 -15.86 -20.52 0.46
C ILE A 220 -16.48 -20.51 -0.93
N PRO A 221 -17.02 -19.37 -1.42
CA PRO A 221 -17.74 -19.36 -2.68
C PRO A 221 -16.68 -19.66 -3.74
N ARG A 222 -17.01 -20.53 -4.70
CA ARG A 222 -16.13 -20.69 -5.86
C ARG A 222 -15.88 -19.31 -6.44
N CYS A 223 -14.64 -18.86 -6.42
CA CYS A 223 -14.23 -17.55 -6.91
C CYS A 223 -14.62 -17.40 -8.38
N GLY A 224 -15.75 -16.76 -8.64
CA GLY A 224 -16.48 -16.84 -9.91
C GLY A 224 -17.33 -15.60 -10.14
N ALA A 225 -17.56 -15.27 -11.42
CA ALA A 225 -18.33 -14.09 -11.83
C ALA A 225 -19.81 -14.11 -11.38
N THR A 226 -20.27 -15.24 -10.85
CA THR A 226 -21.64 -15.48 -10.37
C THR A 226 -21.83 -15.28 -8.88
N VAL A 227 -20.77 -14.99 -8.12
CA VAL A 227 -20.95 -14.49 -6.76
C VAL A 227 -21.34 -13.02 -6.95
N GLY A 228 -22.62 -12.69 -6.73
CA GLY A 228 -23.12 -11.31 -6.76
C GLY A 228 -22.23 -10.38 -5.92
N PRO A 229 -22.31 -9.05 -6.13
CA PRO A 229 -21.35 -8.08 -5.60
C PRO A 229 -21.06 -8.41 -4.14
N VAL A 230 -19.89 -8.97 -3.88
CA VAL A 230 -19.53 -9.32 -2.51
C VAL A 230 -19.38 -7.98 -1.83
N ASN A 231 -20.30 -7.72 -0.89
CA ASN A 231 -20.27 -6.53 -0.07
C ASN A 231 -18.83 -6.38 0.46
N HIS A 232 -18.15 -5.32 0.04
CA HIS A 232 -16.74 -5.14 0.39
C HIS A 232 -16.70 -4.78 1.87
N HIS A 233 -16.39 -5.77 2.71
CA HIS A 233 -16.15 -5.59 4.13
C HIS A 233 -14.63 -5.46 4.34
N SER A 234 -14.17 -4.32 4.84
CA SER A 234 -12.79 -4.19 5.33
C SER A 234 -12.67 -4.69 6.77
N GLY A 235 -11.48 -5.05 7.21
CA GLY A 235 -11.18 -5.19 8.64
C GLY A 235 -11.14 -3.82 9.31
N LEU A 236 -10.42 -2.90 8.67
CA LEU A 236 -10.14 -1.56 9.18
C LEU A 236 -10.33 -0.53 8.08
N ALA A 237 -10.89 0.62 8.43
CA ALA A 237 -10.97 1.77 7.55
C ALA A 237 -10.55 3.05 8.28
N PHE A 238 -9.72 3.84 7.60
CA PHE A 238 -9.44 5.24 7.91
C PHE A 238 -10.16 6.12 6.88
N ASN A 239 -10.90 7.11 7.34
CA ASN A 239 -11.73 8.01 6.55
C ASN A 239 -11.08 9.40 6.43
N PRO A 240 -11.43 10.20 5.41
CA PRO A 240 -10.92 11.57 5.31
C PRO A 240 -11.19 12.38 6.59
N GLY A 241 -10.14 13.03 7.09
CA GLY A 241 -10.12 13.72 8.38
C GLY A 241 -9.42 12.94 9.50
N ASP A 242 -9.28 11.63 9.36
CA ASP A 242 -8.56 10.80 10.32
C ASP A 242 -7.06 11.06 10.24
N GLN A 243 -6.38 11.13 11.39
CA GLN A 243 -4.94 11.39 11.45
C GLN A 243 -4.30 10.84 12.73
N ASP A 244 -3.00 10.57 12.66
CA ASP A 244 -2.19 10.20 13.82
C ASP A 244 -2.73 8.96 14.58
N ASN A 245 -3.50 8.10 13.90
CA ASN A 245 -4.00 6.86 14.47
C ASN A 245 -2.97 5.73 14.27
N VAL A 246 -2.90 4.80 15.22
CA VAL A 246 -1.92 3.71 15.19
C VAL A 246 -2.62 2.36 15.38
N VAL A 247 -2.32 1.43 14.48
CA VAL A 247 -2.64 0.02 14.62
C VAL A 247 -1.35 -0.78 14.65
N ARG A 248 -1.13 -1.54 15.73
CA ARG A 248 0.09 -2.33 15.89
C ARG A 248 -0.10 -3.67 16.57
N HIS A 249 0.79 -4.61 16.29
CA HIS A 249 0.71 -5.98 16.84
C HIS A 249 -0.64 -6.64 16.58
N ALA A 250 -1.27 -6.30 15.46
CA ALA A 250 -2.58 -6.77 15.10
C ALA A 250 -2.49 -8.00 14.18
N LYS A 251 -3.56 -8.80 14.17
CA LYS A 251 -3.75 -9.90 13.21
C LYS A 251 -5.02 -9.64 12.42
N LEU A 252 -4.92 -9.49 11.10
CA LEU A 252 -6.07 -9.22 10.23
C LEU A 252 -6.22 -10.34 9.21
N HIS A 253 -7.27 -11.17 9.35
CA HIS A 253 -7.42 -12.35 8.50
C HIS A 253 -8.87 -12.77 8.21
N GLY A 254 -9.04 -13.52 7.11
CA GLY A 254 -10.37 -13.98 6.67
C GLY A 254 -11.30 -12.84 6.20
N LEU A 255 -10.78 -11.63 5.99
CA LEU A 255 -11.56 -10.46 5.60
C LEU A 255 -11.69 -10.37 4.07
N VAL A 256 -12.62 -9.56 3.57
CA VAL A 256 -12.67 -9.25 2.13
C VAL A 256 -11.52 -8.31 1.77
N LEU A 257 -11.43 -7.19 2.48
CA LEU A 257 -10.30 -6.26 2.47
C LEU A 257 -9.68 -6.21 3.87
N GLY A 258 -8.37 -6.05 3.99
CA GLY A 258 -7.72 -5.92 5.30
C GLY A 258 -7.89 -4.50 5.84
N VAL A 259 -7.06 -3.58 5.36
CA VAL A 259 -7.02 -2.16 5.72
C VAL A 259 -7.28 -1.30 4.49
N VAL A 260 -8.13 -0.28 4.66
CA VAL A 260 -8.37 0.75 3.64
C VAL A 260 -7.99 2.12 4.20
N PHE A 261 -7.02 2.77 3.55
CA PHE A 261 -6.77 4.20 3.70
C PHE A 261 -7.66 4.94 2.71
N GLY A 262 -8.73 5.56 3.21
CA GLY A 262 -9.77 6.19 2.41
C GLY A 262 -9.30 7.38 1.57
N ALA A 263 -10.02 7.65 0.47
CA ALA A 263 -9.76 8.79 -0.38
C ALA A 263 -9.87 10.11 0.41
N GLY A 264 -9.02 11.08 0.09
CA GLY A 264 -8.95 12.38 0.78
C GLY A 264 -8.00 12.43 1.98
N LEU A 265 -7.47 11.29 2.45
CA LEU A 265 -6.34 11.28 3.38
C LEU A 265 -5.08 11.84 2.69
N THR A 266 -4.37 12.74 3.37
CA THR A 266 -3.18 13.43 2.85
C THR A 266 -1.94 13.05 3.63
N SER A 267 -0.76 13.49 3.19
CA SER A 267 0.50 13.27 3.92
C SER A 267 0.52 13.86 5.35
N ALA A 268 -0.43 14.73 5.70
CA ALA A 268 -0.62 15.19 7.08
C ALA A 268 -1.39 14.18 7.96
N SER A 269 -2.11 13.25 7.35
CA SER A 269 -2.86 12.18 8.02
C SER A 269 -1.92 11.02 8.35
N ASN A 270 -1.16 11.10 9.44
CA ASN A 270 -0.20 10.05 9.83
C ASN A 270 -0.86 8.77 10.39
N ASN A 271 -1.78 8.16 9.65
CA ASN A 271 -2.39 6.89 10.03
C ASN A 271 -1.41 5.75 9.72
N VAL A 272 -1.07 4.96 10.74
CA VAL A 272 -0.01 3.94 10.69
C VAL A 272 -0.57 2.56 10.99
N VAL A 273 -0.18 1.57 10.17
CA VAL A 273 -0.30 0.15 10.47
C VAL A 273 1.10 -0.45 10.53
N GLU A 274 1.50 -0.97 11.70
CA GLU A 274 2.85 -1.47 11.91
C GLU A 274 2.94 -2.74 12.74
N ASP A 275 4.05 -3.47 12.60
CA ASP A 275 4.38 -4.63 13.43
C ASP A 275 3.23 -5.64 13.54
N SER A 276 2.47 -5.82 12.44
CA SER A 276 1.24 -6.60 12.37
C SER A 276 1.31 -7.70 11.30
N GLU A 277 0.38 -8.66 11.40
CA GLU A 277 0.27 -9.80 10.50
C GLU A 277 -1.06 -9.73 9.72
N LEU A 278 -1.01 -9.73 8.38
CA LEU A 278 -2.19 -9.64 7.52
C LEU A 278 -2.23 -10.81 6.55
N PHE A 279 -3.16 -11.74 6.74
CA PHE A 279 -3.12 -13.02 6.03
C PHE A 279 -4.48 -13.61 5.70
N LEU A 280 -4.52 -14.53 4.72
CA LEU A 280 -5.74 -15.25 4.33
C LEU A 280 -6.93 -14.34 3.99
N ASN A 281 -6.68 -13.09 3.61
CA ASN A 281 -7.72 -12.17 3.16
C ASN A 281 -8.11 -12.50 1.72
N ARG A 282 -9.41 -12.40 1.44
CA ARG A 282 -10.01 -12.78 0.17
C ARG A 282 -9.50 -11.94 -1.00
N SER A 283 -9.35 -10.63 -0.80
CA SER A 283 -8.81 -9.66 -1.75
C SER A 283 -7.58 -8.97 -1.16
N ASN A 284 -7.52 -7.63 -1.21
CA ASN A 284 -6.33 -6.86 -0.87
C ASN A 284 -6.25 -6.62 0.64
N PRO A 285 -5.23 -7.13 1.35
CA PRO A 285 -4.99 -6.84 2.75
C PRO A 285 -4.67 -5.36 2.99
N ILE A 286 -4.09 -4.64 2.02
CA ILE A 286 -3.85 -3.19 2.12
C ILE A 286 -4.36 -2.52 0.84
N THR A 287 -5.15 -1.46 1.01
CA THR A 287 -5.61 -0.58 -0.08
C THR A 287 -5.31 0.89 0.24
N PHE A 288 -4.59 1.55 -0.67
CA PHE A 288 -4.33 2.99 -0.63
C PHE A 288 -5.27 3.73 -1.61
N ALA A 289 -6.39 4.23 -1.11
CA ALA A 289 -7.21 5.22 -1.82
C ALA A 289 -6.81 6.67 -1.46
N GLY A 290 -6.21 6.86 -0.29
CA GLY A 290 -5.50 8.07 0.12
C GLY A 290 -4.21 7.72 0.87
N PHE A 291 -3.62 8.71 1.52
CA PHE A 291 -2.35 8.53 2.23
C PHE A 291 -2.47 7.64 3.46
N GLY A 292 -1.43 6.82 3.66
CA GLY A 292 -1.27 5.93 4.78
C GLY A 292 0.16 5.42 4.90
N ILE A 293 0.52 4.91 6.08
CA ILE A 293 1.83 4.36 6.38
C ILE A 293 1.67 2.90 6.79
N VAL A 294 2.35 1.99 6.10
CA VAL A 294 2.35 0.56 6.37
C VAL A 294 3.80 0.12 6.50
N ARG A 295 4.20 -0.31 7.70
CA ARG A 295 5.61 -0.70 7.94
C ARG A 295 5.84 -1.86 8.88
N ARG A 296 6.93 -2.62 8.67
CA ARG A 296 7.31 -3.76 9.54
C ARG A 296 6.18 -4.80 9.71
N ASN A 297 5.36 -4.97 8.68
CA ASN A 297 4.30 -5.97 8.69
C ASN A 297 4.73 -7.23 7.96
N HIS A 298 4.11 -8.35 8.36
CA HIS A 298 4.16 -9.61 7.65
C HIS A 298 2.83 -9.84 6.92
N ILE A 299 2.85 -9.87 5.59
CA ILE A 299 1.64 -9.88 4.77
C ILE A 299 1.69 -11.07 3.82
N HIS A 300 0.88 -12.09 4.04
CA HIS A 300 1.01 -13.35 3.30
C HIS A 300 -0.29 -14.09 3.02
N ASP A 301 -0.29 -14.99 2.04
CA ASP A 301 -1.44 -15.86 1.74
C ASP A 301 -2.75 -15.10 1.41
N ASN A 302 -2.64 -13.99 0.69
CA ASN A 302 -3.77 -13.10 0.39
C ASN A 302 -4.24 -13.16 -1.07
N GLY A 303 -5.45 -12.63 -1.31
CA GLY A 303 -6.00 -12.42 -2.65
C GLY A 303 -6.58 -13.66 -3.31
N TRP A 304 -6.79 -14.75 -2.54
CA TRP A 304 -7.17 -16.06 -3.06
C TRP A 304 -8.52 -16.10 -3.81
N CYS A 305 -9.32 -15.03 -3.77
CA CYS A 305 -10.57 -14.92 -4.52
C CYS A 305 -10.66 -13.67 -5.40
N VAL A 306 -10.11 -13.80 -6.62
CA VAL A 306 -10.10 -12.74 -7.64
C VAL A 306 -11.33 -12.87 -8.56
N GLY A 307 -12.10 -11.79 -8.73
CA GLY A 307 -13.26 -11.78 -9.64
C GLY A 307 -14.33 -10.71 -9.40
N ASP A 308 -14.29 -9.98 -8.28
CA ASP A 308 -15.38 -9.09 -7.85
C ASP A 308 -15.19 -7.62 -8.29
N GLY A 309 -14.44 -7.37 -9.36
CA GLY A 309 -14.04 -6.02 -9.80
C GLY A 309 -12.86 -5.41 -9.04
N LEU A 310 -12.29 -6.14 -8.07
CA LEU A 310 -11.03 -5.82 -7.40
C LEU A 310 -9.95 -6.79 -7.87
N GLU A 311 -8.81 -6.26 -8.31
CA GLU A 311 -7.63 -7.04 -8.70
C GLU A 311 -6.94 -7.55 -7.42
N GLY A 312 -7.03 -8.85 -7.12
CA GLY A 312 -6.61 -9.42 -5.83
C GLY A 312 -5.10 -9.61 -5.66
N GLY A 313 -4.34 -8.51 -5.60
CA GLY A 313 -2.95 -8.45 -5.11
C GLY A 313 -2.85 -8.20 -3.60
N ALA A 314 -1.64 -8.16 -3.02
CA ALA A 314 -1.49 -7.80 -1.61
C ALA A 314 -1.73 -6.31 -1.36
N ILE A 315 -0.99 -5.46 -2.06
CA ILE A 315 -1.02 -4.01 -1.89
C ILE A 315 -1.62 -3.40 -3.13
N TYR A 316 -2.79 -2.79 -2.99
CA TYR A 316 -3.52 -2.17 -4.09
C TYR A 316 -3.56 -0.65 -3.94
N CYS A 317 -3.46 0.02 -5.08
CA CYS A 317 -3.62 1.46 -5.17
C CYS A 317 -4.20 1.82 -6.54
N ALA A 318 -5.22 2.69 -6.55
CA ALA A 318 -5.73 3.25 -7.80
C ALA A 318 -6.06 4.73 -7.63
N ARG A 319 -5.48 5.59 -8.47
CA ARG A 319 -5.71 7.05 -8.51
C ARG A 319 -5.48 7.75 -7.18
N ASN A 320 -4.56 7.24 -6.36
CA ASN A 320 -4.12 7.95 -5.15
C ASN A 320 -2.98 8.91 -5.52
N HIS A 321 -3.29 10.19 -5.55
CA HIS A 321 -2.30 11.23 -5.83
C HIS A 321 -1.71 11.86 -4.56
N ASN A 322 -2.18 11.46 -3.37
CA ASN A 322 -1.66 11.96 -2.10
C ASN A 322 -0.41 11.19 -1.61
N GLY A 323 -0.08 10.07 -2.27
CA GLY A 323 1.03 9.20 -1.87
C GLY A 323 0.68 8.20 -0.80
N ALA A 324 1.68 7.42 -0.41
CA ALA A 324 1.65 6.49 0.73
C ALA A 324 3.08 6.05 1.05
N VAL A 325 3.26 5.44 2.21
CA VAL A 325 4.53 4.83 2.62
C VAL A 325 4.32 3.34 2.86
N LEU A 326 5.10 2.51 2.18
CA LEU A 326 5.22 1.08 2.37
C LEU A 326 6.69 0.77 2.68
N ALA A 327 7.03 0.53 3.94
CA ALA A 327 8.42 0.42 4.39
C ALA A 327 8.72 -0.82 5.24
N ASP A 328 9.85 -1.50 5.02
CA ASP A 328 10.32 -2.59 5.88
C ASP A 328 9.33 -3.75 6.05
N ASN A 329 8.47 -4.04 5.05
CA ASN A 329 7.51 -5.14 5.12
C ASN A 329 8.05 -6.41 4.44
N GLU A 330 7.61 -7.55 4.94
CA GLU A 330 7.75 -8.85 4.27
C GLU A 330 6.40 -9.24 3.67
N ILE A 331 6.33 -9.34 2.34
CA ILE A 331 5.07 -9.55 1.62
C ILE A 331 5.22 -10.70 0.63
N HIS A 332 4.45 -11.77 0.82
CA HIS A 332 4.61 -12.97 0.00
C HIS A 332 3.35 -13.81 -0.20
N ASP A 333 3.47 -14.82 -1.05
CA ASP A 333 2.45 -15.81 -1.33
C ASP A 333 1.06 -15.24 -1.68
N THR A 334 1.06 -14.27 -2.59
CA THR A 334 -0.14 -13.58 -3.05
C THR A 334 -0.72 -14.23 -4.29
N CYS A 335 -2.04 -14.28 -4.44
CA CYS A 335 -2.69 -14.83 -5.63
C CYS A 335 -2.34 -14.09 -6.93
N ARG A 336 -2.23 -12.76 -6.90
CA ARG A 336 -1.78 -11.91 -8.03
C ARG A 336 -0.44 -11.26 -7.71
N ASP A 337 -0.12 -10.19 -8.44
CA ASP A 337 0.99 -9.29 -8.17
C ASP A 337 0.98 -8.89 -6.68
N VAL A 338 2.16 -8.79 -6.07
CA VAL A 338 2.29 -8.34 -4.67
C VAL A 338 1.91 -6.87 -4.57
N ILE A 339 2.46 -6.04 -5.45
CA ILE A 339 2.09 -4.63 -5.60
C ILE A 339 1.36 -4.45 -6.93
N ASP A 340 0.19 -3.83 -6.84
CA ASP A 340 -0.63 -3.45 -7.99
C ASP A 340 -1.06 -1.99 -7.88
N PHE A 341 -0.23 -1.11 -8.44
CA PHE A 341 -0.46 0.33 -8.44
C PHE A 341 -0.90 0.81 -9.82
N ASP A 342 -1.96 1.61 -9.86
CA ASP A 342 -2.50 2.20 -11.07
C ASP A 342 -2.77 3.69 -10.89
N ASP A 343 -2.01 4.53 -11.59
CA ASP A 343 -2.05 6.00 -11.47
C ASP A 343 -1.86 6.48 -10.02
N CYS A 344 -0.86 5.93 -9.34
CA CYS A 344 -0.50 6.29 -7.96
C CYS A 344 0.79 7.10 -7.92
N TRP A 345 0.74 8.24 -7.23
CA TRP A 345 1.83 9.23 -7.24
C TRP A 345 2.41 9.38 -5.84
N HIS A 346 3.64 9.91 -5.72
CA HIS A 346 4.28 10.20 -4.43
C HIS A 346 4.36 8.97 -3.50
N MET A 347 4.39 7.78 -4.07
CA MET A 347 4.50 6.54 -3.32
C MET A 347 5.95 6.36 -2.85
N LYS A 348 6.15 5.98 -1.59
CA LYS A 348 7.45 5.57 -1.07
C LYS A 348 7.40 4.08 -0.73
N VAL A 349 8.06 3.27 -1.54
CA VAL A 349 8.18 1.81 -1.33
C VAL A 349 9.64 1.51 -1.01
N LEU A 350 9.92 1.27 0.26
CA LEU A 350 11.27 1.29 0.81
C LEU A 350 11.58 -0.01 1.56
N ASP A 351 12.74 -0.61 1.34
CA ASP A 351 13.29 -1.66 2.22
C ASP A 351 12.36 -2.88 2.40
N ASN A 352 11.46 -3.16 1.45
CA ASN A 352 10.55 -4.30 1.54
C ASN A 352 11.15 -5.56 0.91
N HIS A 353 10.73 -6.73 1.38
CA HIS A 353 10.93 -8.01 0.71
C HIS A 353 9.60 -8.49 0.11
N LEU A 354 9.51 -8.51 -1.22
CA LEU A 354 8.32 -8.86 -1.98
C LEU A 354 8.61 -10.12 -2.79
N TYR A 355 7.91 -11.23 -2.55
CA TYR A 355 8.22 -12.48 -3.26
C TYR A 355 7.01 -13.42 -3.43
N ASN A 356 7.19 -14.47 -4.24
CA ASN A 356 6.17 -15.50 -4.47
C ASN A 356 4.77 -14.96 -4.89
N PRO A 357 4.66 -14.12 -5.94
CA PRO A 357 3.35 -13.76 -6.48
C PRO A 357 2.73 -14.95 -7.26
N GLY A 358 1.44 -14.93 -7.55
CA GLY A 358 0.80 -16.01 -8.30
C GLY A 358 0.60 -17.32 -7.52
N THR A 359 0.45 -17.25 -6.19
CA THR A 359 0.21 -18.43 -5.35
C THR A 359 -1.16 -19.02 -5.64
N ARG A 360 -1.17 -20.32 -5.92
CA ARG A 360 -2.40 -21.12 -6.12
C ARG A 360 -2.71 -22.04 -4.94
N ARG A 361 -1.82 -22.13 -3.95
CA ARG A 361 -1.95 -23.04 -2.81
C ARG A 361 -1.90 -22.21 -1.54
N PHE A 362 -3.04 -22.12 -0.87
CA PHE A 362 -3.18 -21.41 0.39
C PHE A 362 -3.35 -22.41 1.54
N PRO A 363 -3.01 -22.04 2.78
CA PRO A 363 -3.35 -22.81 3.97
C PRO A 363 -4.85 -23.16 4.05
N ALA A 364 -5.16 -24.20 4.81
CA ALA A 364 -6.55 -24.47 5.17
C ALA A 364 -7.15 -23.26 5.94
N PRO A 365 -8.44 -22.92 5.76
CA PRO A 365 -9.45 -23.68 5.03
C PRO A 365 -9.51 -23.44 3.52
N VAL A 366 -8.71 -22.52 2.97
CA VAL A 366 -8.77 -22.11 1.56
C VAL A 366 -8.31 -23.23 0.62
N GLY A 367 -7.10 -23.74 0.81
CA GLY A 367 -6.54 -24.80 -0.02
C GLY A 367 -6.14 -24.33 -1.43
N GLU A 368 -6.34 -25.19 -2.43
CA GLU A 368 -5.94 -24.91 -3.81
C GLU A 368 -6.97 -24.05 -4.53
N VAL A 369 -6.51 -22.98 -5.18
CA VAL A 369 -7.32 -22.07 -5.98
C VAL A 369 -6.92 -22.12 -7.45
N GLY A 370 -7.88 -21.83 -8.32
CA GLY A 370 -7.75 -22.04 -9.75
C GLY A 370 -6.77 -21.09 -10.46
N ALA A 371 -6.69 -21.24 -11.79
CA ALA A 371 -5.79 -20.49 -12.67
C ALA A 371 -6.04 -18.97 -12.72
N LYS A 372 -6.92 -18.40 -11.90
CA LYS A 372 -7.03 -16.95 -11.74
C LYS A 372 -5.87 -16.36 -10.94
N CYS A 373 -5.17 -17.17 -10.14
CA CYS A 373 -3.99 -16.74 -9.40
C CYS A 373 -2.72 -16.86 -10.24
N ASN A 374 -2.59 -15.96 -11.21
CA ASN A 374 -1.38 -15.78 -12.00
C ASN A 374 -0.92 -14.34 -11.87
N SER A 375 0.39 -14.15 -11.89
CA SER A 375 1.02 -12.84 -11.87
C SER A 375 1.99 -12.71 -13.05
N ALA A 376 2.04 -11.57 -13.71
CA ALA A 376 3.15 -11.30 -14.64
C ALA A 376 4.37 -10.73 -13.91
N ALA A 377 4.13 -10.01 -12.82
CA ALA A 377 5.12 -9.24 -12.10
C ALA A 377 4.86 -9.27 -10.59
N THR A 378 5.92 -9.41 -9.78
CA THR A 378 5.78 -9.23 -8.33
C THR A 378 5.34 -7.81 -8.00
N MET A 379 5.92 -6.82 -8.68
CA MET A 379 5.60 -5.42 -8.47
C MET A 379 5.22 -4.77 -9.79
N ARG A 380 3.96 -4.36 -9.92
CA ARG A 380 3.41 -3.64 -11.07
C ARG A 380 3.08 -2.20 -10.69
N THR A 381 3.65 -1.26 -11.45
CA THR A 381 3.34 0.18 -11.34
C THR A 381 2.90 0.71 -12.69
N GLY A 382 1.59 0.91 -12.85
CA GLY A 382 0.96 1.58 -13.96
C GLY A 382 0.92 3.08 -13.73
N VAL A 383 1.52 3.84 -14.64
CA VAL A 383 1.53 5.30 -14.65
C VAL A 383 1.99 5.95 -13.32
N PRO A 384 3.08 5.49 -12.68
CA PRO A 384 3.56 6.10 -11.44
C PRO A 384 4.15 7.50 -11.67
N ARG A 385 4.00 8.40 -10.70
CA ARG A 385 4.64 9.72 -10.75
C ARG A 385 5.30 10.11 -9.45
N TYR A 386 6.50 10.68 -9.55
CA TYR A 386 7.22 11.26 -8.42
C TYR A 386 7.33 10.31 -7.22
N SER A 387 7.38 9.00 -7.50
CA SER A 387 7.43 7.95 -6.51
C SER A 387 8.88 7.48 -6.32
N THR A 388 9.18 7.00 -5.13
CA THR A 388 10.47 6.41 -4.76
C THR A 388 10.29 4.93 -4.50
N TYR A 389 11.10 4.13 -5.19
CA TYR A 389 11.19 2.68 -5.02
C TYR A 389 12.64 2.35 -4.71
N ALA A 390 12.96 2.14 -3.43
CA ALA A 390 14.35 2.01 -3.01
C ALA A 390 14.62 0.84 -2.07
N ARG A 391 15.77 0.17 -2.26
CA ARG A 391 16.28 -0.90 -1.38
C ARG A 391 15.33 -2.07 -1.18
N ASN A 392 14.38 -2.27 -2.09
CA ASN A 392 13.48 -3.42 -2.03
C ASN A 392 14.18 -4.65 -2.60
N ARG A 393 13.87 -5.82 -2.04
CA ARG A 393 14.17 -7.13 -2.62
C ARG A 393 12.88 -7.67 -3.23
N VAL A 394 12.85 -7.76 -4.55
CA VAL A 394 11.63 -8.10 -5.31
C VAL A 394 11.89 -9.35 -6.13
N GLU A 395 11.08 -10.38 -5.94
CA GLU A 395 11.31 -11.71 -6.50
C GLU A 395 10.09 -12.30 -7.17
N ASN A 396 10.24 -12.81 -8.39
CA ASN A 396 9.27 -13.65 -9.07
C ASN A 396 9.93 -14.97 -9.47
N GLN A 397 9.98 -15.92 -8.54
CA GLN A 397 10.74 -17.14 -8.71
C GLN A 397 9.85 -18.38 -8.85
N GLY A 398 10.23 -19.29 -9.75
CA GLY A 398 9.85 -20.70 -9.71
C GLY A 398 8.41 -21.04 -10.09
N ARG A 399 7.68 -20.17 -10.80
CA ARG A 399 6.28 -20.43 -11.21
C ARG A 399 6.08 -20.23 -12.70
N ASP A 400 5.87 -21.34 -13.41
CA ASP A 400 5.74 -21.34 -14.88
C ASP A 400 4.50 -20.59 -15.41
N TRP A 401 3.47 -20.44 -14.58
CA TRP A 401 2.28 -19.67 -14.93
C TRP A 401 2.42 -18.18 -14.64
N ASN A 402 3.53 -17.74 -14.04
CA ASN A 402 3.78 -16.33 -13.80
C ASN A 402 4.37 -15.64 -15.03
N THR A 403 3.64 -15.70 -16.14
CA THR A 403 4.08 -15.11 -17.40
C THR A 403 3.17 -14.00 -17.86
N VAL A 404 3.75 -13.01 -18.55
CA VAL A 404 3.04 -11.88 -19.16
C VAL A 404 1.89 -12.36 -20.04
N GLY A 405 2.08 -13.41 -20.84
CA GLY A 405 1.04 -13.94 -21.74
C GLY A 405 -0.14 -14.58 -21.04
N VAL A 406 0.08 -15.12 -19.84
CA VAL A 406 -0.96 -15.77 -19.04
C VAL A 406 -1.75 -14.72 -18.25
N HIS A 407 -1.05 -13.72 -17.70
CA HIS A 407 -1.68 -12.69 -16.89
C HIS A 407 -2.29 -11.54 -17.72
N PHE A 408 -1.61 -11.12 -18.81
CA PHE A 408 -2.01 -10.05 -19.73
C PHE A 408 -2.22 -10.58 -21.16
N PRO A 409 -3.31 -11.32 -21.42
CA PRO A 409 -3.56 -11.86 -22.76
C PRO A 409 -3.85 -10.74 -23.77
N ASN A 410 -3.08 -10.68 -24.87
CA ASN A 410 -3.18 -9.71 -25.95
C ASN A 410 -2.98 -8.24 -25.56
N ASP A 411 -2.12 -7.99 -24.57
CA ASP A 411 -1.87 -6.64 -24.07
C ASP A 411 -0.83 -5.89 -24.92
N ASP A 412 -1.19 -4.69 -25.35
CA ASP A 412 -0.39 -3.89 -26.26
C ASP A 412 0.69 -3.05 -25.56
N ARG A 413 0.69 -3.00 -24.22
CA ARG A 413 1.73 -2.33 -23.41
C ARG A 413 3.13 -2.96 -23.57
N PHE A 414 3.18 -4.17 -24.12
CA PHE A 414 4.40 -4.93 -24.38
C PHE A 414 4.81 -4.91 -25.87
N SER A 415 4.26 -4.00 -26.67
CA SER A 415 4.47 -3.98 -28.11
C SER A 415 4.70 -2.58 -28.67
N ALA A 416 5.52 -2.49 -29.71
CA ALA A 416 5.58 -1.29 -30.53
C ALA A 416 4.26 -1.10 -31.32
N SER A 417 3.92 0.15 -31.63
CA SER A 417 2.75 0.44 -32.47
C SER A 417 2.89 -0.23 -33.84
N GLY A 418 1.89 -1.04 -34.22
CA GLY A 418 1.88 -1.78 -35.49
C GLY A 418 2.77 -3.03 -35.52
N ALA A 419 3.43 -3.37 -34.42
CA ALA A 419 4.18 -4.63 -34.29
C ALA A 419 3.30 -5.75 -33.75
N ALA A 420 3.82 -6.99 -33.83
CA ALA A 420 3.17 -8.14 -33.20
C ALA A 420 3.10 -7.98 -31.67
N PRO A 421 2.09 -8.58 -31.01
CA PRO A 421 1.98 -8.60 -29.56
C PRO A 421 3.26 -9.09 -28.86
N TYR A 422 3.62 -8.44 -27.77
CA TYR A 422 4.79 -8.72 -26.93
C TYR A 422 6.16 -8.51 -27.60
N SER A 423 6.21 -7.77 -28.72
CA SER A 423 7.45 -7.50 -29.46
C SER A 423 8.54 -6.76 -28.68
N ASP A 424 8.20 -6.12 -27.56
CA ASP A 424 9.20 -5.47 -26.71
C ASP A 424 9.88 -6.44 -25.72
N LEU A 425 9.34 -7.65 -25.57
CA LEU A 425 9.85 -8.70 -24.68
C LEU A 425 10.68 -9.73 -25.46
N PRO A 426 11.94 -10.04 -25.04
CA PRO A 426 12.81 -11.00 -25.73
C PRO A 426 12.21 -12.40 -25.91
N ASP A 427 11.44 -12.84 -24.92
CA ASP A 427 10.76 -14.14 -24.94
C ASP A 427 9.24 -14.00 -25.14
N GLY A 428 8.83 -12.83 -25.62
CA GLY A 428 7.45 -12.47 -25.88
C GLY A 428 6.57 -12.74 -24.67
N ARG A 429 5.48 -13.45 -24.90
CA ARG A 429 4.47 -13.78 -23.89
C ARG A 429 4.99 -14.68 -22.74
N ARG A 430 6.18 -15.29 -22.86
CA ARG A 430 6.74 -16.24 -21.88
C ARG A 430 7.56 -15.56 -20.78
N GLN A 431 7.60 -14.23 -20.75
CA GLN A 431 8.40 -13.49 -19.78
C GLN A 431 7.74 -13.50 -18.38
N SER A 432 8.51 -13.78 -17.33
CA SER A 432 8.20 -13.51 -15.92
C SER A 432 9.00 -12.31 -15.44
N LEU A 433 8.39 -11.38 -14.71
CA LEU A 433 9.01 -10.11 -14.30
C LEU A 433 9.09 -10.02 -12.77
N ALA A 434 10.17 -9.47 -12.21
CA ALA A 434 10.14 -9.04 -10.81
C ALA A 434 9.45 -7.67 -10.69
N TYR A 435 9.83 -6.73 -11.55
CA TYR A 435 9.26 -5.37 -11.59
C TYR A 435 8.80 -4.94 -12.98
N LEU A 436 7.64 -4.29 -13.04
CA LEU A 436 6.97 -3.82 -14.25
C LEU A 436 6.54 -2.36 -14.08
N MET A 437 7.14 -1.46 -14.87
CA MET A 437 6.66 -0.08 -15.02
C MET A 437 6.03 0.12 -16.38
N VAL A 438 4.78 0.55 -16.43
CA VAL A 438 4.05 0.77 -17.69
C VAL A 438 3.41 2.15 -17.78
N LYS A 439 3.31 2.67 -19.00
CA LYS A 439 2.34 3.71 -19.37
C LYS A 439 1.12 3.01 -20.00
N ARG A 440 -0.09 3.46 -19.68
CA ARG A 440 -1.31 3.03 -20.36
C ARG A 440 -1.44 3.75 -21.70
N ARG A 441 -1.66 3.00 -22.78
CA ARG A 441 -1.68 3.56 -24.15
C ARG A 441 -2.97 4.32 -24.46
N ASP A 442 -4.07 3.90 -23.84
CA ASP A 442 -5.42 4.46 -23.93
C ASP A 442 -5.63 5.67 -23.03
N GLN A 443 -4.84 5.82 -21.96
CA GLN A 443 -4.89 6.95 -21.04
C GLN A 443 -4.00 8.11 -21.52
N GLY A 444 -4.42 8.74 -22.62
CA GLY A 444 -3.66 9.79 -23.32
C GLY A 444 -3.23 11.01 -22.48
N SER A 445 -3.82 11.22 -21.30
CA SER A 445 -3.48 12.31 -20.38
C SER A 445 -2.54 11.92 -19.23
N PHE A 446 -2.10 10.66 -19.13
CA PHE A 446 -1.30 10.22 -18.00
C PHE A 446 0.12 9.76 -18.38
N ALA A 447 1.10 10.24 -17.61
CA ALA A 447 2.53 10.04 -17.85
C ALA A 447 3.18 9.33 -16.65
N ALA A 448 4.04 8.34 -16.92
CA ALA A 448 4.83 7.65 -15.89
C ALA A 448 6.19 8.35 -15.75
N ILE A 449 6.33 9.30 -14.82
CA ILE A 449 7.42 10.30 -14.84
C ILE A 449 8.01 10.62 -13.47
N GLY A 450 9.26 11.09 -13.46
CA GLY A 450 9.90 11.66 -12.27
C GLY A 450 10.10 10.67 -11.13
N ASN A 451 10.10 9.37 -11.40
CA ASN A 451 10.26 8.33 -10.38
C ASN A 451 11.76 8.07 -10.08
N ASP A 452 12.08 7.72 -8.84
CA ASP A 452 13.41 7.31 -8.39
C ASP A 452 13.41 5.81 -8.04
N ILE A 453 14.09 4.99 -8.85
CA ILE A 453 14.19 3.55 -8.69
C ILE A 453 15.65 3.22 -8.38
N ARG A 454 15.97 2.93 -7.12
CA ARG A 454 17.38 2.78 -6.73
C ARG A 454 17.67 1.70 -5.71
N ASP A 455 18.87 1.15 -5.81
CA ASP A 455 19.42 0.21 -4.81
C ASP A 455 18.53 -1.03 -4.58
N ASN A 456 17.60 -1.34 -5.50
CA ASN A 456 16.74 -2.51 -5.39
C ASN A 456 17.44 -3.76 -5.90
N THR A 457 17.00 -4.92 -5.44
CA THR A 457 17.36 -6.22 -6.00
C THR A 457 16.14 -6.84 -6.68
N PHE A 458 16.22 -7.05 -7.99
CA PHE A 458 15.15 -7.63 -8.80
C PHE A 458 15.56 -9.02 -9.31
N LEU A 459 14.88 -10.06 -8.84
CA LEU A 459 15.18 -11.45 -9.17
C LEU A 459 13.97 -12.10 -9.84
N ALA A 460 14.18 -12.74 -10.99
CA ALA A 460 13.12 -13.49 -11.63
C ALA A 460 13.68 -14.78 -12.23
N THR A 461 13.02 -15.90 -11.92
CA THR A 461 13.35 -17.23 -12.44
C THR A 461 12.08 -17.96 -12.82
N CYS A 462 12.20 -18.93 -13.72
CA CYS A 462 11.16 -19.92 -13.93
C CYS A 462 11.80 -21.31 -13.98
N ASP A 463 11.05 -22.33 -13.58
CA ASP A 463 11.56 -23.69 -13.43
C ASP A 463 11.40 -24.52 -14.71
N SER A 464 10.80 -23.95 -15.76
CA SER A 464 10.62 -24.60 -17.07
C SER A 464 11.17 -23.81 -18.25
N SER A 465 11.43 -24.51 -19.34
CA SER A 465 11.74 -23.93 -20.65
C SER A 465 10.59 -23.11 -21.27
N ALA A 466 9.40 -23.15 -20.67
CA ALA A 466 8.22 -22.41 -21.13
C ALA A 466 8.15 -20.98 -20.59
N CYS A 467 9.06 -20.60 -19.70
CA CYS A 467 9.10 -19.30 -19.05
C CYS A 467 10.54 -18.79 -18.94
N VAL A 468 10.73 -17.49 -19.10
CA VAL A 468 12.04 -16.84 -18.95
C VAL A 468 11.90 -15.70 -17.95
N GLY A 469 12.74 -15.69 -16.92
CA GLY A 469 12.77 -14.60 -15.95
C GLY A 469 13.30 -13.31 -16.57
N MET A 470 12.98 -12.16 -16.00
CA MET A 470 13.63 -10.88 -16.25
C MET A 470 13.48 -10.02 -15.01
N GLY A 471 14.58 -9.39 -14.56
CA GLY A 471 14.57 -8.58 -13.35
C GLY A 471 13.50 -7.50 -13.42
N TYR A 472 13.55 -6.65 -14.44
CA TYR A 472 12.49 -5.68 -14.67
C TYR A 472 12.30 -5.26 -16.12
N TYR A 473 11.07 -4.81 -16.41
CA TYR A 473 10.67 -4.24 -17.68
C TYR A 473 10.07 -2.84 -17.50
N VAL A 474 10.51 -1.90 -18.34
CA VAL A 474 10.01 -0.54 -18.39
C VAL A 474 9.46 -0.28 -19.79
N ALA A 475 8.15 -0.09 -19.89
CA ALA A 475 7.46 0.04 -21.17
C ALA A 475 7.76 1.35 -21.89
N ARG A 476 7.41 1.39 -23.18
CA ARG A 476 7.47 2.59 -24.02
C ARG A 476 6.62 3.72 -23.45
N GLY A 477 7.05 4.95 -23.71
CA GLY A 477 6.34 6.16 -23.30
C GLY A 477 6.47 6.51 -21.82
N THR A 478 7.09 5.66 -21.00
CA THR A 478 7.52 6.04 -19.65
C THR A 478 8.65 7.06 -19.75
N GLY A 479 8.69 8.00 -18.80
CA GLY A 479 9.66 9.10 -18.72
C GLY A 479 9.44 10.23 -19.72
N LEU A 480 8.35 10.17 -20.49
CA LEU A 480 7.88 11.21 -21.39
C LEU A 480 6.61 11.84 -20.80
N ASP A 481 6.43 13.14 -21.00
CA ASP A 481 5.18 13.82 -20.65
C ASP A 481 4.00 13.37 -21.53
N VAL A 482 2.84 14.00 -21.33
CA VAL A 482 1.61 13.70 -22.09
C VAL A 482 1.73 14.02 -23.58
N ALA A 483 2.56 15.00 -23.95
CA ALA A 483 2.85 15.38 -25.33
C ALA A 483 3.97 14.53 -25.94
N GLY A 484 4.55 13.60 -25.18
CA GLY A 484 5.66 12.76 -25.60
C GLY A 484 7.02 13.45 -25.53
N ASN A 485 7.10 14.63 -24.89
CA ASN A 485 8.37 15.31 -24.70
C ASN A 485 9.14 14.74 -23.52
N TRP A 486 10.45 14.83 -23.62
CA TRP A 486 11.38 14.45 -22.57
C TRP A 486 11.97 15.71 -21.90
N SER A 487 12.15 15.65 -20.58
CA SER A 487 12.92 16.61 -19.79
C SER A 487 13.54 15.92 -18.58
N ALA A 488 14.48 16.59 -17.90
CA ALA A 488 15.02 16.10 -16.64
C ALA A 488 13.90 15.85 -15.60
N ALA A 489 12.89 16.72 -15.55
CA ALA A 489 11.77 16.60 -14.62
C ALA A 489 10.84 15.42 -14.93
N THR A 490 10.71 15.02 -16.21
CA THR A 490 9.87 13.88 -16.59
C THR A 490 10.60 12.55 -16.46
N THR A 491 11.92 12.57 -16.31
CA THR A 491 12.72 11.36 -16.43
C THR A 491 12.57 10.45 -15.20
N ASN A 492 12.48 9.13 -15.43
CA ASN A 492 12.62 8.15 -14.37
C ASN A 492 14.10 7.79 -14.19
N ALA A 493 14.58 7.85 -12.95
CA ALA A 493 15.96 7.54 -12.60
C ALA A 493 16.10 6.08 -12.15
N PHE A 494 17.08 5.38 -12.70
CA PHE A 494 17.42 3.99 -12.32
C PHE A 494 18.89 3.91 -11.90
N ARG A 495 19.15 3.64 -10.62
CA ARG A 495 20.50 3.73 -10.03
C ARG A 495 20.82 2.57 -9.08
N GLY A 496 22.00 1.97 -9.19
CA GLY A 496 22.46 0.98 -8.20
C GLY A 496 21.61 -0.29 -8.10
N ASN A 497 20.67 -0.52 -9.03
CA ASN A 497 19.81 -1.69 -8.96
C ASN A 497 20.58 -2.95 -9.38
N ARG A 498 20.34 -4.03 -8.65
CA ARG A 498 20.88 -5.36 -8.93
C ARG A 498 19.80 -6.20 -9.60
N VAL A 499 20.17 -6.89 -10.67
CA VAL A 499 19.33 -7.87 -11.34
C VAL A 499 20.04 -9.21 -11.35
N GLY A 500 19.30 -10.28 -11.09
CA GLY A 500 19.91 -11.59 -10.90
C GLY A 500 18.97 -12.74 -11.18
N SER A 501 19.56 -13.94 -11.17
CA SER A 501 18.90 -15.24 -11.31
C SER A 501 18.21 -15.49 -12.66
N SER A 502 18.23 -14.53 -13.59
CA SER A 502 17.66 -14.67 -14.93
C SER A 502 18.73 -14.75 -16.02
N PRO A 503 18.52 -15.50 -17.11
CA PRO A 503 19.30 -15.35 -18.35
C PRO A 503 19.15 -13.97 -19.03
N ARG A 504 18.14 -13.17 -18.64
CA ARG A 504 17.87 -11.81 -19.13
C ARG A 504 17.84 -10.84 -17.95
N THR A 505 18.65 -9.81 -18.00
CA THR A 505 18.84 -8.87 -16.89
C THR A 505 17.66 -7.91 -16.73
N SER A 506 17.50 -6.96 -17.66
CA SER A 506 16.37 -6.03 -17.70
C SER A 506 16.07 -5.59 -19.14
N ARG A 507 14.95 -4.89 -19.35
CA ARG A 507 14.60 -4.29 -20.63
C ARG A 507 13.90 -2.95 -20.42
N ARG A 508 14.40 -1.89 -21.06
CA ARG A 508 13.90 -0.53 -20.90
C ARG A 508 13.57 0.09 -22.26
N CYS A 509 12.30 0.18 -22.62
CA CYS A 509 11.85 0.80 -23.88
C CYS A 509 11.35 2.25 -23.70
N GLY A 510 11.45 2.84 -22.49
CA GLY A 510 11.09 4.24 -22.20
C GLY A 510 12.27 5.21 -22.11
N ALA A 511 11.99 6.49 -21.85
CA ALA A 511 12.99 7.54 -21.64
C ALA A 511 13.46 7.55 -20.17
N ASN A 512 14.68 7.10 -19.92
CA ASN A 512 15.17 6.88 -18.55
C ASN A 512 16.58 7.45 -18.37
N TRP A 513 16.85 8.00 -17.18
CA TRP A 513 18.17 8.52 -16.82
C TRP A 513 18.97 7.44 -16.10
N TYR A 514 20.20 7.24 -16.56
CA TYR A 514 21.18 6.36 -15.93
C TYR A 514 22.07 7.21 -15.03
N ALA A 515 22.49 6.72 -13.86
CA ALA A 515 23.58 7.36 -13.14
C ALA A 515 24.90 7.14 -13.89
N GLY A 516 25.05 7.85 -15.01
CA GLY A 516 26.31 8.13 -15.66
C GLY A 516 26.63 9.59 -15.42
N GLY A 517 27.59 9.87 -14.54
CA GLY A 517 28.36 11.11 -14.55
C GLY A 517 29.24 11.25 -15.81
N ALA A 518 28.77 10.81 -16.98
CA ALA A 518 29.42 11.02 -18.26
C ALA A 518 28.73 12.20 -18.98
N TRP A 519 28.76 13.36 -18.32
CA TRP A 519 28.65 14.62 -19.04
C TRP A 519 29.98 14.79 -19.79
N ALA A 520 29.94 14.84 -21.12
CA ALA A 520 31.05 15.18 -22.01
C ALA A 520 32.16 14.12 -22.27
N GLY A 521 31.80 13.00 -22.91
CA GLY A 521 32.76 12.29 -23.79
C GLY A 521 33.81 11.40 -23.12
N THR A 522 33.70 11.12 -21.82
CA THR A 522 34.48 10.08 -21.15
C THR A 522 33.73 8.74 -21.19
N ALA A 523 34.46 7.63 -21.38
CA ALA A 523 33.94 6.27 -21.48
C ALA A 523 32.80 5.95 -20.49
N SER A 524 31.86 5.09 -20.90
CA SER A 524 30.76 4.61 -20.04
C SER A 524 31.27 4.28 -18.64
N LEU A 525 30.84 5.03 -17.64
CA LEU A 525 31.15 4.79 -16.22
C LEU A 525 30.67 3.41 -15.75
N CYS A 526 29.72 2.82 -16.49
CA CYS A 526 29.11 1.53 -16.22
C CYS A 526 29.65 0.44 -17.16
N ALA A 527 30.98 0.28 -17.19
CA ALA A 527 31.63 -0.83 -17.89
C ALA A 527 31.32 -2.18 -17.21
N PRO A 528 31.47 -3.33 -17.90
CA PRO A 528 31.35 -4.65 -17.27
C PRO A 528 32.24 -4.75 -16.02
N GLY A 529 31.65 -5.13 -14.88
CA GLY A 529 32.36 -5.21 -13.60
C GLY A 529 32.63 -3.87 -12.90
N SER A 530 32.13 -2.75 -13.43
CA SER A 530 32.23 -1.45 -12.76
C SER A 530 31.48 -1.44 -11.43
N THR A 531 32.19 -1.04 -10.37
CA THR A 531 31.60 -0.72 -9.06
C THR A 531 31.31 0.77 -8.92
N ALA A 532 31.37 1.54 -10.02
CA ALA A 532 31.13 2.98 -9.98
C ALA A 532 29.76 3.27 -9.38
N GLN A 533 29.75 4.16 -8.39
CA GLN A 533 28.56 4.49 -7.61
C GLN A 533 27.43 4.97 -8.53
N GLY A 534 26.31 4.27 -8.50
CA GLY A 534 25.10 4.60 -9.26
C GLY A 534 24.80 3.71 -10.47
N CYS A 535 25.76 2.96 -11.01
CA CYS A 535 25.49 2.05 -12.13
C CYS A 535 24.55 0.90 -11.72
N ASN A 536 23.62 0.51 -12.59
CA ASN A 536 22.89 -0.75 -12.43
C ASN A 536 23.81 -1.90 -12.83
N ALA A 537 23.62 -3.06 -12.18
CA ALA A 537 24.48 -4.22 -12.38
C ALA A 537 24.49 -4.74 -13.83
N ASP A 538 23.52 -4.38 -14.65
CA ASP A 538 23.36 -4.84 -16.02
C ASP A 538 23.51 -3.76 -17.08
N ASP A 539 23.83 -2.51 -16.71
CA ASP A 539 23.93 -1.39 -17.66
C ASP A 539 24.92 -1.69 -18.80
N PHE A 540 25.98 -2.47 -18.55
CA PHE A 540 26.97 -2.87 -19.55
C PHE A 540 26.46 -3.90 -20.57
N ALA A 541 25.41 -4.65 -20.25
CA ALA A 541 24.90 -5.76 -21.07
C ALA A 541 23.86 -5.29 -22.10
N HIS A 542 23.47 -4.02 -22.07
CA HIS A 542 22.55 -3.44 -23.05
C HIS A 542 23.33 -3.04 -24.31
N GLU A 543 23.39 -3.94 -25.28
CA GLU A 543 23.94 -3.64 -26.61
C GLU A 543 23.12 -2.53 -27.28
N GLY A 544 23.75 -1.38 -27.55
CA GLY A 544 23.13 -0.25 -28.27
C GLY A 544 23.24 1.13 -27.61
N HIS A 545 23.92 1.26 -26.47
CA HIS A 545 24.21 2.55 -25.85
C HIS A 545 25.37 3.27 -26.54
N ASP A 546 25.13 3.79 -27.74
CA ASP A 546 25.97 4.88 -28.22
C ASP A 546 25.52 6.16 -27.50
N HIS A 547 26.30 6.60 -26.52
CA HIS A 547 26.09 7.85 -25.76
C HIS A 547 26.45 9.11 -26.59
N GLY A 548 26.31 9.01 -27.92
CA GLY A 548 26.68 10.02 -28.89
C GLY A 548 25.71 11.21 -28.91
N ALA A 549 26.27 12.39 -28.70
CA ALA A 549 25.60 13.69 -28.72
C ALA A 549 24.82 13.96 -30.02
N VAL A 550 23.49 13.77 -30.00
CA VAL A 550 22.55 14.54 -30.85
C VAL A 550 21.19 14.65 -30.13
N HIS A 551 20.98 15.75 -29.40
CA HIS A 551 19.74 16.08 -28.67
C HIS A 551 18.53 16.44 -29.58
N SER A 552 18.53 16.07 -30.87
CA SER A 552 17.42 16.34 -31.80
C SER A 552 16.95 15.11 -32.59
N ALA A 553 17.52 13.93 -32.35
CA ALA A 553 17.06 12.69 -32.95
C ALA A 553 17.01 11.59 -31.89
N PHE A 554 15.90 11.58 -31.14
CA PHE A 554 15.50 10.44 -30.30
C PHE A 554 15.52 9.16 -31.13
N ARG A 555 16.61 8.39 -31.05
CA ARG A 555 16.44 6.95 -31.19
C ARG A 555 15.95 6.48 -29.84
N ASN A 556 14.63 6.22 -29.81
CA ASN A 556 14.03 5.21 -28.95
C ASN A 556 15.10 4.19 -28.54
N CYS A 557 15.27 3.93 -27.25
CA CYS A 557 16.02 2.76 -26.76
C CYS A 557 15.78 1.62 -27.76
N GLY A 558 16.85 1.00 -28.24
CA GLY A 558 16.89 0.01 -29.33
C GLY A 558 15.99 -1.21 -29.08
N CYS A 559 14.69 -1.00 -29.09
CA CYS A 559 13.65 -1.99 -29.29
C CYS A 559 13.49 -2.16 -30.82
N ARG A 560 14.66 -2.25 -31.49
CA ARG A 560 14.96 -2.55 -32.89
C ARG A 560 16.22 -3.43 -32.85
N THR A 561 16.06 -4.65 -32.36
CA THR A 561 16.87 -5.84 -32.67
C THR A 561 16.34 -6.99 -31.81
N TYR A 562 15.20 -7.53 -32.24
CA TYR A 562 15.06 -8.92 -32.67
C TYR A 562 14.05 -8.95 -33.81
#